data_AF-K7GJ16-F1
#
_entry.id   AF-K7GJ16-F1
#
_cell.length_a   1.000
_cell.length_b   1.000
_cell.length_c   1.000
_cell.angle_alpha   90.00
_cell.angle_beta   90.00
_cell.angle_gamma   90.00
#
_symmetry.space_group_name_H-M   'P 1'
#
loop_
_entity.id
_entity.type
_entity.pdbx_description
1 polymer ?
#
loop_
_entity_poly.entity_id
_entity_poly.type
_entity_poly.pdbx_seq_one_letter_code
_entity_poly.pdbx_strand_id
1 'polypeptide(L)'
;LMGPPEARGPLGEDLTVQCWYGKGYENYIKYWCRGTTWTSCHIVVKTGSEATVKSDRVSIRDIHTFCMFVVTMRNLTVEDSGTYWCGIERPAMDLMFSVKVNVLPGNQTSLLQWT
;
A
#
# COMPACT_ATOMS: atom_id res chain seq x y z
N LEU A 1 0.44 -11.21 9.50
CA LEU A 1 0.28 -10.25 8.40
C LEU A 1 1.52 -10.35 7.53
N MET A 2 1.36 -10.49 6.22
CA MET A 2 2.46 -10.62 5.27
C MET A 2 2.16 -9.77 4.04
N GLY A 3 3.13 -8.97 3.62
CA GLY A 3 3.11 -8.26 2.34
C GLY A 3 4.36 -8.59 1.52
N PRO A 4 4.54 -7.99 0.35
CA PRO A 4 5.83 -8.06 -0.34
C PRO A 4 6.86 -7.24 0.46
N PRO A 5 8.11 -7.72 0.64
CA PRO A 5 9.15 -6.93 1.30
C PRO A 5 9.47 -5.66 0.50
N GLU A 6 9.25 -5.70 -0.81
CA GLU A 6 9.45 -4.59 -1.73
C GLU A 6 8.37 -4.61 -2.83
N ALA A 7 7.86 -3.43 -3.18
CA ALA A 7 6.96 -3.23 -4.31
C ALA A 7 7.54 -2.16 -5.24
N ARG A 8 7.55 -2.44 -6.54
CA ARG A 8 8.12 -1.58 -7.57
C ARG A 8 7.07 -1.19 -8.59
N GLY A 9 7.05 0.07 -8.98
CA GLY A 9 6.17 0.58 -10.03
C GLY A 9 6.85 1.65 -10.87
N PRO A 10 6.62 1.73 -12.18
CA PRO A 10 7.14 2.82 -13.00
C PRO A 10 6.53 4.18 -12.63
N LEU A 11 7.28 5.26 -12.85
CA LEU A 11 6.77 6.63 -12.78
C LEU A 11 5.56 6.81 -13.70
N GLY A 12 4.49 7.41 -13.19
CA GLY A 12 3.24 7.66 -13.92
C GLY A 12 2.27 6.49 -13.93
N GLU A 13 2.69 5.29 -13.53
CA GLU A 13 1.87 4.07 -13.53
C GLU A 13 1.24 3.79 -12.17
N ASP A 14 0.35 2.81 -12.12
CA ASP A 14 -0.28 2.33 -10.89
C ASP A 14 0.54 1.20 -10.26
N LEU A 15 0.64 1.20 -8.92
CA LEU A 15 1.22 0.12 -8.14
C LEU A 15 0.16 -0.52 -7.24
N THR A 16 0.13 -1.84 -7.22
CA THR A 16 -0.76 -2.61 -6.34
C THR A 16 0.07 -3.43 -5.34
N VAL A 17 -0.30 -3.33 -4.06
CA VAL A 17 0.31 -4.07 -2.95
C VAL A 17 -0.75 -4.95 -2.31
N GLN A 18 -0.45 -6.24 -2.18
CA GLN A 18 -1.33 -7.22 -1.54
C GLN A 18 -0.78 -7.57 -0.16
N CYS A 19 -1.63 -7.44 0.86
CA CYS A 19 -1.29 -7.74 2.25
C CYS A 19 -2.22 -8.86 2.76
N TRP A 20 -1.64 -10.02 3.06
CA TRP A 20 -2.33 -11.23 3.50
C TRP A 20 -2.34 -11.34 5.02
N TYR A 21 -3.46 -11.76 5.59
CA TYR A 21 -3.64 -11.92 7.03
C TYR A 21 -4.26 -13.28 7.38
N GLY A 22 -4.10 -13.69 8.64
CA GLY A 22 -4.65 -14.95 9.14
C GLY A 22 -6.16 -14.84 9.40
N LYS A 23 -6.86 -15.98 9.43
CA LYS A 23 -8.26 -16.05 9.86
C LYS A 23 -8.46 -15.41 11.24
N GLY A 24 -9.59 -14.73 11.42
CA GLY A 24 -9.95 -14.03 12.65
C GLY A 24 -9.67 -12.52 12.63
N TYR A 25 -9.00 -12.01 11.59
CA TYR A 25 -8.74 -10.58 11.42
C TYR A 25 -9.67 -9.88 10.44
N GLU A 26 -10.67 -10.57 9.86
CA GLU A 26 -11.59 -10.02 8.85
C GLU A 26 -12.19 -8.68 9.31
N ASN A 27 -12.82 -8.65 10.49
CA ASN A 27 -13.51 -7.45 10.99
C ASN A 27 -12.59 -6.38 11.63
N TYR A 28 -11.28 -6.55 11.57
CA TYR A 28 -10.32 -5.57 12.11
C TYR A 28 -10.04 -4.48 11.06
N ILE A 29 -9.74 -3.25 11.49
CA ILE A 29 -9.38 -2.18 10.56
C ILE A 29 -8.03 -2.49 9.91
N LYS A 30 -7.97 -2.37 8.58
CA LYS A 30 -6.75 -2.48 7.78
C LYS A 30 -6.29 -1.10 7.36
N TYR A 31 -5.00 -0.84 7.32
CA TYR A 31 -4.49 0.46 6.91
C TYR A 31 -3.18 0.36 6.14
N TRP A 32 -2.94 1.41 5.34
CA TRP A 32 -1.68 1.65 4.65
C TRP A 32 -1.01 2.87 5.29
N CYS A 33 0.17 2.68 5.87
CA CYS A 33 0.87 3.71 6.65
C CYS A 33 2.21 4.05 6.01
N ARG A 34 2.58 5.33 5.95
CA ARG A 34 3.85 5.79 5.37
C ARG A 34 4.79 6.31 6.46
N GLY A 35 6.03 5.84 6.48
CA GLY A 35 7.05 6.31 7.42
C GLY A 35 8.11 5.25 7.74
N THR A 36 9.31 5.69 8.11
CA THR A 36 10.42 4.78 8.48
C THR A 36 10.22 4.14 9.85
N THR A 37 9.55 4.84 10.77
CA THR A 37 9.25 4.37 12.13
C THR A 37 7.78 4.02 12.23
N TRP A 38 7.47 2.79 12.63
CA TRP A 38 6.10 2.26 12.62
C TRP A 38 5.18 2.97 13.62
N THR A 39 5.68 3.33 14.82
CA THR A 39 4.88 3.98 15.88
C THR A 39 4.43 5.40 15.54
N SER A 40 5.05 6.02 14.53
CA SER A 40 4.80 7.42 14.14
C SER A 40 4.57 7.56 12.64
N CYS A 41 4.26 6.46 11.95
CA CYS A 41 3.95 6.52 10.52
C CYS A 41 2.64 7.28 10.30
N HIS A 42 2.53 7.94 9.15
CA HIS A 42 1.32 8.63 8.75
C HIS A 42 0.35 7.66 8.07
N ILE A 43 -0.85 7.47 8.64
CA ILE A 43 -1.88 6.62 8.02
C ILE A 43 -2.39 7.33 6.75
N VAL A 44 -2.11 6.74 5.59
CA VAL A 44 -2.49 7.28 4.27
C VAL A 44 -3.96 6.97 3.97
N VAL A 45 -4.38 5.74 4.24
CA VAL A 45 -5.76 5.28 4.06
C VAL A 45 -6.04 4.08 4.97
N LYS A 46 -7.29 3.93 5.42
CA LYS A 46 -7.74 2.79 6.22
C LYS A 46 -9.12 2.32 5.80
N THR A 47 -9.40 1.06 6.05
CA THR A 47 -10.73 0.46 5.80
C THR A 47 -11.70 0.85 6.91
N GLY A 48 -12.98 0.62 6.66
CA GLY A 48 -14.04 0.55 7.69
C GLY A 48 -14.90 -0.71 7.55
N SER A 49 -14.99 -1.24 6.33
CA SER A 49 -15.61 -2.52 5.96
C SER A 49 -14.91 -3.06 4.69
N GLU A 50 -15.52 -4.01 3.98
CA GLU A 50 -15.04 -4.50 2.67
C GLU A 50 -15.25 -3.50 1.51
N ALA A 51 -15.92 -2.37 1.77
CA ALA A 51 -16.03 -1.30 0.80
C ALA A 51 -14.65 -0.67 0.52
N THR A 52 -14.38 -0.36 -0.75
CA THR A 52 -13.16 0.37 -1.13
C THR A 52 -13.16 1.76 -0.51
N VAL A 53 -12.10 2.11 0.21
CA VAL A 53 -11.87 3.47 0.73
C VAL A 53 -10.75 4.10 -0.08
N LYS A 54 -10.90 5.40 -0.41
CA LYS A 54 -9.93 6.15 -1.21
C LYS A 54 -9.53 7.43 -0.48
N SER A 55 -8.25 7.75 -0.52
CA SER A 55 -7.66 9.03 -0.12
C SER A 55 -6.70 9.47 -1.22
N ASP A 56 -6.99 10.61 -1.87
CA ASP A 56 -6.23 11.14 -3.01
C ASP A 56 -5.98 10.10 -4.13
N ARG A 57 -4.72 9.71 -4.33
CA ARG A 57 -4.28 8.73 -5.34
C ARG A 57 -4.23 7.31 -4.80
N VAL A 58 -4.53 7.08 -3.52
CA VAL A 58 -4.39 5.79 -2.85
C VAL A 58 -5.75 5.23 -2.48
N SER A 59 -5.98 3.95 -2.77
CA SER A 59 -7.17 3.22 -2.32
C SER A 59 -6.80 1.94 -1.59
N ILE A 60 -7.65 1.53 -0.66
CA ILE A 60 -7.55 0.26 0.07
C ILE A 60 -8.89 -0.46 0.02
N ARG A 61 -8.84 -1.78 -0.16
CA ARG A 61 -10.01 -2.64 -0.08
C ARG A 61 -9.66 -3.92 0.68
N ASP A 62 -10.46 -4.25 1.68
CA ASP A 62 -10.39 -5.55 2.35
C ASP A 62 -11.26 -6.58 1.62
N ILE A 63 -10.76 -7.81 1.49
CA ILE A 63 -11.45 -8.92 0.85
C ILE A 63 -11.43 -10.11 1.81
N HIS A 64 -12.49 -10.24 2.62
CA HIS A 64 -12.53 -11.20 3.73
C HIS A 64 -12.43 -12.64 3.25
N THR A 65 -13.06 -12.96 2.11
CA THR A 65 -13.02 -14.31 1.50
C THR A 65 -11.61 -14.81 1.28
N PHE A 66 -10.68 -13.91 0.93
CA PHE A 66 -9.27 -14.24 0.68
C PHE A 66 -8.34 -13.92 1.85
N CYS A 67 -8.87 -13.33 2.93
CA CYS A 67 -8.07 -12.82 4.05
C CYS A 67 -6.91 -11.94 3.57
N MET A 68 -7.22 -11.02 2.66
CA MET A 68 -6.26 -10.16 2.01
C MET A 68 -6.88 -8.77 1.84
N PHE A 69 -6.10 -7.73 2.12
CA PHE A 69 -6.43 -6.40 1.65
C PHE A 69 -5.46 -5.94 0.57
N VAL A 70 -5.98 -5.16 -0.36
CA VAL A 70 -5.26 -4.65 -1.52
C VAL A 70 -5.17 -3.14 -1.40
N VAL A 71 -3.95 -2.62 -1.54
CA VAL A 71 -3.68 -1.19 -1.65
C VAL A 71 -3.30 -0.89 -3.10
N THR A 72 -3.91 0.13 -3.69
CA THR A 72 -3.54 0.63 -5.02
C THR A 72 -3.10 2.08 -4.89
N MET A 73 -1.88 2.37 -5.34
CA MET A 73 -1.30 3.72 -5.44
C MET A 73 -1.30 4.11 -6.91
N ARG A 74 -2.07 5.13 -7.29
CA ARG A 74 -2.23 5.54 -8.68
C ARG A 74 -1.27 6.63 -9.11
N ASN A 75 -0.90 6.63 -10.39
CA ASN A 75 -0.06 7.66 -11.01
C ASN A 75 1.17 7.98 -10.15
N LEU A 76 2.06 7.00 -9.98
CA LEU A 76 3.21 7.08 -9.10
C LEU A 76 4.13 8.27 -9.44
N THR A 77 4.63 8.93 -8.41
CA THR A 77 5.64 9.98 -8.47
C THR A 77 6.91 9.50 -7.79
N VAL A 78 8.07 10.10 -8.10
CA VAL A 78 9.33 9.75 -7.41
C VAL A 78 9.20 9.89 -5.89
N GLU A 79 8.44 10.89 -5.45
CA GLU A 79 8.12 11.16 -4.05
C GLU A 79 7.28 10.07 -3.38
N ASP A 80 6.64 9.18 -4.12
CA ASP A 80 5.91 8.06 -3.51
C ASP A 80 6.85 6.96 -3.00
N SER A 81 8.13 6.99 -3.39
CA SER A 81 9.14 6.05 -2.87
C SER A 81 9.33 6.22 -1.37
N GLY A 82 9.52 5.11 -0.65
CA GLY A 82 9.69 5.15 0.80
C GLY A 82 9.37 3.84 1.50
N THR A 83 9.38 3.90 2.83
CA THR A 83 8.93 2.80 3.68
C THR A 83 7.46 2.98 3.99
N TYR A 84 6.69 1.92 3.76
CA TYR A 84 5.28 1.82 4.07
C TYR A 84 5.02 0.59 4.92
N TRP A 85 3.80 0.51 5.46
CA TRP A 85 3.37 -0.60 6.29
C TRP A 85 1.96 -1.02 5.88
N CYS A 86 1.81 -2.31 5.57
CA CYS A 86 0.54 -2.98 5.77
C CYS A 86 0.27 -2.99 7.28
N GLY A 87 -0.93 -2.60 7.72
CA GLY A 87 -1.29 -2.57 9.14
C GLY A 87 -2.66 -3.15 9.44
N ILE A 88 -2.81 -3.75 10.63
CA ILE A 88 -4.09 -4.19 11.21
C ILE A 88 -4.19 -3.61 12.62
N GLU A 89 -5.18 -2.74 12.84
CA GLU A 89 -5.41 -2.07 14.12
C GLU A 89 -5.90 -3.08 15.16
N ARG A 90 -5.24 -3.17 16.31
CA ARG A 90 -5.60 -4.09 17.41
C ARG A 90 -5.66 -3.34 18.74
N PRO A 91 -6.42 -3.84 19.73
CA PRO A 91 -6.49 -3.22 21.06
C PRO A 91 -5.15 -3.08 21.81
N ALA A 92 -4.08 -3.76 21.37
CA ALA A 92 -2.76 -3.70 21.99
C ALA A 92 -1.73 -3.20 20.96
N MET A 93 -0.87 -4.09 20.46
CA MET A 93 0.03 -3.79 19.36
C MET A 93 -0.58 -4.23 18.04
N ASP A 94 -0.59 -3.31 17.09
CA ASP A 94 -1.00 -3.56 15.71
C ASP A 94 -0.13 -4.64 15.06
N LEU A 95 -0.73 -5.41 14.17
CA LEU A 95 0.07 -6.27 13.29
C LEU A 95 0.52 -5.43 12.11
N MET A 96 1.83 -5.41 11.86
CA MET A 96 2.42 -4.59 10.82
C MET A 96 3.40 -5.40 9.97
N PHE A 97 3.47 -5.06 8.68
CA PHE A 97 4.46 -5.61 7.77
C PHE A 97 5.05 -4.49 6.91
N SER A 98 6.36 -4.30 6.99
CA SER A 98 7.08 -3.27 6.24
C SER A 98 7.14 -3.62 4.77
N VAL A 99 6.84 -2.64 3.92
CA VAL A 99 6.95 -2.72 2.47
C VAL A 99 7.80 -1.55 2.00
N LYS A 100 8.92 -1.85 1.31
CA LYS A 100 9.68 -0.82 0.62
C LYS A 100 9.02 -0.52 -0.73
N VAL A 101 8.51 0.69 -0.91
CA VAL A 101 8.00 1.15 -2.21
C VAL A 101 9.11 1.86 -2.96
N ASN A 102 9.39 1.41 -4.18
CA ASN A 102 10.41 1.97 -5.06
C ASN A 102 9.79 2.34 -6.40
N VAL A 103 9.72 3.65 -6.69
CA VAL A 103 9.27 4.14 -7.99
C VAL A 103 10.45 4.18 -8.95
N LEU A 104 10.30 3.47 -10.06
CA LEU A 104 11.34 3.36 -11.09
C LEU A 104 11.19 4.53 -12.07
N PRO A 105 12.31 5.10 -12.56
CA PRO A 105 12.24 6.08 -13.64
C PRO A 105 11.51 5.47 -14.84
N GLY A 106 10.59 6.24 -15.43
CA GLY A 106 9.94 5.84 -16.68
C GLY A 106 10.99 5.65 -17.77
N ASN A 107 10.82 4.61 -18.60
CA ASN A 107 11.72 4.38 -19.71
C ASN A 107 11.60 5.59 -20.67
N GLN A 108 12.67 6.39 -20.80
CA GLN A 108 12.72 7.61 -21.64
C GLN A 108 12.58 7.31 -23.15
N THR A 109 12.22 6.08 -23.54
CA THR A 109 12.20 5.62 -24.93
C THR A 109 11.07 6.20 -25.77
N SER A 110 10.06 6.84 -25.17
CA SER A 110 8.96 7.49 -25.91
C SER A 110 9.19 8.96 -26.27
N LEU A 111 10.22 9.62 -25.71
CA LEU A 111 10.51 11.03 -25.98
C LEU A 111 11.66 11.27 -26.97
N LEU A 112 12.41 10.23 -27.34
CA LEU A 112 13.53 10.32 -28.29
C LEU A 112 13.21 9.81 -29.70
N GLN A 113 11.94 9.51 -30.01
CA GLN A 113 11.53 9.08 -31.37
C GLN A 113 10.93 10.20 -32.23
N TRP A 114 10.94 11.46 -31.77
CA TRP A 114 10.35 12.60 -32.52
C TRP A 114 11.23 13.86 -32.55
N THR A 115 12.56 13.71 -32.55
CA THR A 115 13.51 14.75 -32.99
C THR A 115 14.42 14.16 -34.05
#